data_AF-A0A2I0X685-F1
#
_entry.id   AF-A0A2I0X685-F1
#
_cell.length_a   1.000
_cell.length_b   1.000
_cell.length_c   1.000
_cell.angle_alpha   90.00
_cell.angle_beta   90.00
_cell.angle_gamma   90.00
#
_symmetry.space_group_name_H-M   'P 1'
#
loop_
_entity.id
_entity.type
_entity.pdbx_description
1 polymer ?
#
loop_
_entity_poly.entity_id
_entity_poly.type
_entity_poly.pdbx_seq_one_letter_code
_entity_poly.pdbx_strand_id
1 'polypeptide(L)' 'MEFQTEIKTLARVEHFNLVRFIGYVEQDGEKVVVVEYVPNGTLRDHLDCEFYGIPLILKLLCLF' A
#
# COMPACT_ATOMS: atom_id res chain seq x y z
N MET A 1 -20.98 7.91 0.99
CA MET A 1 -21.14 7.02 -0.18
C MET A 1 -19.82 6.79 -0.91
N GLU A 2 -19.04 7.81 -1.24
CA GLU A 2 -17.77 7.68 -1.98
C GLU A 2 -16.81 6.63 -1.40
N PHE A 3 -16.56 6.68 -0.09
CA PHE A 3 -15.68 5.73 0.59
C PHE A 3 -16.11 4.26 0.39
N GLN A 4 -17.39 3.94 0.57
CA GLN A 4 -17.88 2.57 0.39
C GLN A 4 -17.77 2.10 -1.06
N THR A 5 -17.88 3.01 -2.03
CA THR A 5 -17.67 2.68 -3.45
C THR A 5 -16.20 2.35 -3.73
N GLU A 6 -15.27 3.12 -3.16
CA GLU A 6 -13.84 2.85 -3.25
C GLU A 6 -13.48 1.51 -2.58
N ILE A 7 -13.99 1.26 -1.37
CA ILE A 7 -13.79 -0.01 -0.66
C ILE A 7 -14.32 -1.20 -1.48
N LYS A 8 -15.52 -1.10 -2.05
CA LYS A 8 -16.07 -2.16 -2.93
C LYS A 8 -15.20 -2.41 -4.16
N THR A 9 -14.52 -1.39 -4.65
CA THR A 9 -13.60 -1.51 -5.77
C THR A 9 -12.32 -2.21 -5.32
N LEU A 10 -11.70 -1.74 -4.23
CA LEU A 10 -10.49 -2.32 -3.65
C LEU A 10 -10.69 -3.79 -3.23
N ALA A 11 -11.83 -4.12 -2.63
CA ALA A 11 -12.15 -5.48 -2.19
C ALA A 11 -12.28 -6.49 -3.33
N ARG A 12 -12.43 -6.03 -4.58
CA ARG A 12 -12.50 -6.89 -5.79
C ARG A 12 -11.14 -7.12 -6.43
N VAL A 13 -10.11 -6.42 -5.99
CA VAL A 13 -8.77 -6.47 -6.57
C VAL A 13 -7.89 -7.35 -5.69
N GLU A 14 -7.50 -8.52 -6.21
CA GLU A 14 -6.54 -9.42 -5.57
C GLU A 14 -5.50 -9.82 -6.61
N HIS A 15 -4.26 -9.35 -6.44
CA HIS A 15 -3.16 -9.61 -7.36
C HIS A 15 -1.84 -9.62 -6.61
N PHE A 16 -0.89 -10.47 -7.03
CA PHE A 16 0.39 -10.66 -6.34
C PHE A 16 1.22 -9.38 -6.18
N ASN A 17 1.22 -8.50 -7.19
CA ASN A 17 1.96 -7.22 -7.16
C ASN A 17 1.17 -6.06 -6.52
N LEU A 18 0.02 -6.32 -5.88
CA LEU A 18 -0.77 -5.29 -5.23
C LEU A 18 -0.88 -5.59 -3.75
N VAL A 19 -0.75 -4.54 -2.93
CA VAL A 19 -0.91 -4.65 -1.49
C VAL A 19 -2.30 -5.19 -1.18
N ARG A 20 -2.36 -6.31 -0.48
CA ARG A 20 -3.59 -7.01 -0.14
C ARG A 20 -4.44 -6.18 0.81
N PHE A 21 -5.65 -5.86 0.37
CA PHE A 21 -6.70 -5.30 1.21
C PHE A 21 -7.20 -6.36 2.21
N ILE A 22 -7.28 -5.98 3.49
CA ILE A 22 -7.75 -6.87 4.57
C ILE A 22 -9.15 -6.45 5.03
N GLY A 23 -9.40 -5.15 5.18
CA GLY A 23 -10.67 -4.65 5.68
C GLY A 23 -10.68 -3.14 5.88
N TYR A 24 -11.75 -2.64 6.47
CA TYR A 24 -11.90 -1.22 6.78
C TYR A 24 -12.70 -1.02 8.06
N VAL A 25 -12.52 0.15 8.67
CA VAL A 25 -13.34 0.63 9.80
C VAL A 25 -13.91 1.98 9.39
N GLU A 26 -15.23 2.14 9.57
CA GLU A 26 -15.93 3.41 9.42
C GLU A 26 -16.70 3.66 10.72
N GLN A 27 -16.19 4.55 11.56
CA GLN A 27 -16.78 4.87 12.86
C GLN A 27 -16.61 6.36 13.16
N ASP A 28 -17.67 6.99 13.68
CA ASP A 28 -17.66 8.39 14.13
C ASP A 28 -17.15 9.41 13.07
N GLY A 29 -17.34 9.09 11.79
CA GLY A 29 -16.85 9.90 10.66
C GLY A 29 -15.39 9.64 10.28
N GLU A 30 -14.65 8.88 11.08
CA GLU A 30 -13.32 8.40 10.74
C GLU A 30 -13.39 7.17 9.82
N LYS A 31 -12.43 7.11 8.88
CA LYS A 31 -12.34 6.08 7.85
C LYS A 31 -10.92 5.54 7.84
N VAL A 32 -10.77 4.26 8.16
CA VAL A 32 -9.48 3.58 8.23
C VAL A 32 -9.52 2.38 7.29
N VAL A 33 -8.45 2.23 6.51
CA VAL A 33 -8.25 1.08 5.61
C VAL A 33 -7.16 0.20 6.22
N VAL A 34 -7.44 -1.10 6.33
CA VAL A 34 -6.51 -2.10 6.83
C VAL A 34 -5.98 -2.89 5.63
N VAL A 35 -4.66 -2.88 5.48
CA VAL A 35 -3.94 -3.59 4.41
C VAL A 35 -2.81 -4.42 5.02
N GLU A 36 -2.24 -5.33 4.22
CA GLU A 36 -1.03 -6.02 4.66
C GLU A 36 0.13 -5.07 4.88
N TYR A 37 1.03 -5.47 5.77
CA TYR A 37 2.22 -4.68 6.06
C TYR A 37 3.29 -4.89 4.98
N VAL A 38 3.74 -3.80 4.38
CA VAL A 38 4.85 -3.79 3.42
C VAL A 38 6.11 -3.27 4.13
N PRO A 39 7.11 -4.13 4.43
CA PRO A 39 8.25 -3.75 5.26
C PRO A 39 9.18 -2.73 4.61
N ASN A 40 9.19 -2.67 3.28
CA ASN A 40 10.14 -1.87 2.52
C ASN A 40 9.67 -0.44 2.26
N GLY A 41 8.61 0.01 2.91
CA GLY A 41 8.10 1.38 2.74
C GLY A 41 7.45 1.61 1.38
N THR A 42 7.22 2.88 1.05
CA THR A 42 6.49 3.26 -0.16
C THR A 42 7.41 3.41 -1.36
N LEU A 43 6.86 3.24 -2.56
CA LEU A 43 7.60 3.53 -3.80
C LEU A 43 8.12 4.97 -3.84
N ARG A 44 7.42 5.92 -3.20
CA ARG A 44 7.86 7.32 -3.11
C ARG A 44 9.17 7.43 -2.35
N ASP A 45 9.30 6.77 -1.20
CA ASP A 45 10.52 6.75 -0.40
C ASP A 45 11.71 6.23 -1.22
N HIS A 46 11.45 5.28 -2.12
CA HIS A 46 12.45 4.74 -3.05
C HIS A 46 12.77 5.67 -4.23
N LEU A 47 11.81 6.42 -4.74
CA LEU A 47 12.01 7.30 -5.89
C LEU A 47 12.62 8.65 -5.48
N ASP A 48 12.23 9.16 -4.33
CA ASP A 48 12.67 10.46 -3.82
C ASP A 48 14.04 10.36 -3.09
N CYS A 49 14.64 9.17 -3.08
CA CYS A 49 16.01 8.92 -2.63
C CYS A 49 16.29 9.41 -1.19
N GLU A 50 15.33 9.28 -0.27
CA GLU A 50 15.57 9.60 1.15
C GLU A 50 16.51 8.61 1.86
N PHE A 51 16.83 7.48 1.22
CA PHE A 51 17.89 6.57 1.67
C PHE A 51 19.19 6.80 0.89
N TYR A 52 20.08 7.59 1.50
CA TYR A 52 21.45 7.82 1.10
C TYR A 52 22.19 6.51 0.76
N GLY A 53 22.41 6.23 -0.53
CA GLY A 53 23.52 5.37 -1.00
C GLY A 53 23.24 3.91 -1.34
N ILE A 54 21.99 3.44 -1.47
CA ILE A 54 21.72 2.03 -1.84
C ILE A 54 21.62 1.87 -3.38
N PRO A 55 22.40 0.97 -4.02
CA PRO A 55 22.33 0.71 -5.46
C PRO A 55 20.94 0.28 -5.94
N LEU A 56 20.51 0.77 -7.11
CA LEU A 56 19.21 0.47 -7.75
C LEU A 56 18.90 -1.04 -7.88
N ILE A 57 19.94 -1.89 -7.92
CA ILE A 57 19.81 -3.36 -8.00
C ILE A 57 19.18 -3.94 -6.72
N LEU A 58 19.46 -3.36 -5.54
CA LEU A 58 18.86 -3.80 -4.28
C LEU A 58 17.43 -3.28 -4.10
N LYS A 59 17.06 -2.16 -4.73
CA LYS A 59 15.68 -1.63 -4.70
C LYS A 59 14.68 -2.57 -5.36
N LEU A 60 15.05 -3.25 -6.45
CA LEU A 60 14.16 -4.24 -7.08
C LEU A 60 13.93 -5.47 -6.20
N LEU A 61 14.94 -5.94 -5.47
CA LEU A 61 14.81 -7.10 -4.57
C LEU A 61 13.96 -6.84 -3.32
N CYS A 62 13.78 -5.56 -2.94
CA CYS A 62 12.87 -5.17 -1.87
C CYS A 62 11.43 -4.88 -2.37
N LEU A 63 11.20 -4.90 -3.69
CA LEU A 63 9.88 -4.71 -4.30
C LEU A 63 9.23 -6.04 -4.74
N PHE A 64 9.93 -7.18 -4.59
CA PHE A 64 9.45 -8.53 -4.93
C PHE A 64 9.69 -9.52 -3.80
#